data_AF-A0A3G2S216-F1
#
_entry.id   AF-A0A3G2S216-F1
#
_cell.length_a   1.000
_cell.length_b   1.000
_cell.length_c   1.000
_cell.angle_alpha   90.00
_cell.angle_beta   90.00
_cell.angle_gamma   90.00
#
_symmetry.space_group_name_H-M   'P 1'
#
loop_
_entity.id
_entity.type
_entity.pdbx_description
1 polymer ?
#
loop_
_entity_poly.entity_id
_entity_poly.type
_entity_poly.pdbx_seq_one_letter_code
_entity_poly.pdbx_strand_id
1 'polypeptide(L)'
;MAKSLRSHSKLAARNAKRYTEGTDYAVTAAARLQQVSDRLKQRLQAPKLSETNKDEEEKMDDAHDNDKEADMQVEAPAKISTSHPHDSSKDRWRRKMRKKGARHGSGKKRRQAAW
;
A
#
# COMPACT_ATOMS: atom_id res chain seq x y z
N MET A 1 22.61 38.03 -17.56
CA MET A 1 22.26 36.62 -17.88
C MET A 1 21.09 36.18 -17.01
N ALA A 2 19.95 35.83 -17.61
CA ALA A 2 18.83 35.25 -16.86
C ALA A 2 19.17 33.81 -16.42
N LYS A 3 18.68 33.40 -15.25
CA LYS A 3 18.87 32.04 -14.74
C LYS A 3 17.88 31.07 -15.41
N SER A 4 18.38 29.93 -15.89
CA SER A 4 17.54 28.85 -16.45
C SER A 4 16.50 28.32 -15.44
N LEU A 5 15.37 27.83 -15.95
CA LEU A 5 14.33 27.18 -15.14
C LEU A 5 14.87 26.03 -14.27
N ARG A 6 15.87 25.31 -14.80
CA ARG A 6 16.56 24.17 -14.19
C ARG A 6 17.83 24.56 -13.44
N SER A 7 18.12 25.86 -13.31
CA SER A 7 19.29 26.30 -12.55
C SER A 7 19.16 25.90 -11.08
N HIS A 8 20.27 25.44 -10.51
CA HIS A 8 20.31 24.90 -9.14
C HIS A 8 19.80 25.92 -8.10
N SER A 9 20.22 27.19 -8.21
CA SER A 9 19.76 28.26 -7.32
C SER A 9 18.25 28.49 -7.39
N LYS A 10 17.65 28.42 -8.58
CA LYS A 10 16.19 28.60 -8.76
C LYS A 10 15.41 27.37 -8.27
N LEU A 11 15.94 26.17 -8.48
CA LEU A 11 15.36 24.93 -7.95
C LEU A 11 15.41 24.90 -6.43
N ALA A 12 16.54 25.24 -5.82
CA ALA A 12 16.69 25.31 -4.37
C ALA A 12 15.68 26.27 -3.74
N ALA A 13 15.54 27.49 -4.29
CA ALA A 13 14.54 28.45 -3.83
C ALA A 13 13.09 27.94 -3.97
N ARG A 14 12.80 27.21 -5.06
CA ARG A 14 11.46 26.62 -5.28
C ARG A 14 11.18 25.49 -4.29
N ASN A 15 12.18 24.66 -4.01
CA ASN A 15 12.07 23.56 -3.07
C ASN A 15 11.88 24.08 -1.64
N ALA A 16 12.63 25.13 -1.26
CA ALA A 16 12.44 25.79 0.03
C ALA A 16 10.98 26.25 0.20
N LYS A 17 10.41 26.93 -0.79
CA LYS A 17 9.00 27.37 -0.75
C LYS A 17 7.96 26.26 -0.67
N ARG A 18 8.28 25.04 -1.10
CA ARG A 18 7.31 23.94 -1.25
C ARG A 18 7.38 22.92 -0.12
N TYR A 19 8.58 22.63 0.35
CA TYR A 19 8.83 21.49 1.23
C TYR A 19 9.32 21.89 2.62
N THR A 20 9.57 23.18 2.88
CA THR A 20 9.81 23.62 4.25
C THR A 20 8.50 23.72 5.01
N GLU A 21 8.51 23.22 6.24
CA GLU A 21 7.38 23.26 7.15
C GLU A 21 6.98 24.72 7.43
N GLY A 22 5.68 24.98 7.54
CA GLY A 22 5.14 26.32 7.79
C GLY A 22 5.02 27.23 6.56
N THR A 23 5.38 26.77 5.36
CA THR A 23 5.09 27.52 4.12
C THR A 23 3.65 27.34 3.66
N ASP A 24 3.06 28.37 3.05
CA ASP A 24 1.69 28.32 2.51
C ASP A 24 1.48 27.15 1.53
N TYR A 25 2.49 26.81 0.74
CA TYR A 25 2.43 25.66 -0.16
C TYR A 25 2.32 24.34 0.59
N ALA A 26 3.09 24.16 1.66
CA ALA A 26 3.02 22.96 2.49
C ALA A 26 1.67 22.88 3.21
N VAL A 27 1.19 23.98 3.78
CA VAL A 27 -0.11 24.06 4.49
C VAL A 27 -1.27 23.75 3.54
N THR A 28 -1.32 24.39 2.37
CA THR A 28 -2.40 24.16 1.40
C THR A 28 -2.37 22.74 0.81
N ALA A 29 -1.18 22.16 0.62
CA ALA A 29 -1.05 20.77 0.20
C ALA A 29 -1.58 19.80 1.27
N ALA A 30 -1.20 20.02 2.54
CA ALA A 30 -1.67 19.21 3.66
C ALA A 30 -3.20 19.27 3.82
N ALA A 31 -3.79 20.47 3.74
CA ALA A 31 -5.24 20.65 3.82
C ALA A 31 -5.98 19.90 2.71
N ARG A 32 -5.48 19.94 1.47
CA ARG A 32 -6.06 19.16 0.36
C ARG A 32 -5.99 17.65 0.61
N LEU A 33 -4.87 17.17 1.14
CA LEU A 33 -4.72 15.74 1.47
C LEU A 33 -5.70 15.30 2.56
N GLN A 34 -5.91 16.12 3.59
CA GLN A 34 -6.91 15.86 4.63
C GLN A 34 -8.32 15.77 4.04
N GLN A 35 -8.74 16.76 3.24
CA GLN A 35 -10.04 16.75 2.56
C GLN A 35 -10.27 15.49 1.72
N VAL A 36 -9.26 15.05 0.97
CA VAL A 36 -9.33 13.82 0.18
C VAL A 36 -9.45 12.60 1.09
N SER A 37 -8.67 12.55 2.18
CA SER A 37 -8.74 11.45 3.14
C SER A 37 -10.11 11.34 3.82
N ASP A 38 -10.73 12.48 4.14
CA ASP A 38 -12.05 12.51 4.79
C ASP A 38 -13.14 12.06 3.82
N ARG A 39 -13.10 12.53 2.57
CA ARG A 39 -13.99 12.04 1.51
C ARG A 39 -13.83 10.54 1.28
N LEU A 40 -12.61 10.01 1.34
CA LEU A 40 -12.38 8.57 1.19
C LEU A 40 -12.97 7.78 2.36
N LYS A 41 -12.80 8.25 3.61
CA LYS A 41 -13.42 7.63 4.79
C LYS A 41 -14.95 7.62 4.69
N GLN A 42 -15.54 8.74 4.27
CA GLN A 42 -16.98 8.83 4.03
C GLN A 42 -17.46 7.83 2.98
N ARG A 43 -16.72 7.67 1.87
CA ARG A 43 -17.05 6.70 0.82
C ARG A 43 -16.85 5.24 1.22
N LEU A 44 -16.00 4.96 2.21
CA LEU A 44 -15.85 3.61 2.77
C LEU A 44 -16.99 3.25 3.72
N GLN A 45 -17.49 4.24 4.46
CA GLN A 45 -18.62 4.05 5.38
C GLN A 45 -19.97 4.06 4.66
N ALA A 46 -20.10 4.83 3.57
CA ALA A 46 -21.28 4.81 2.74
C ALA A 46 -21.39 3.46 2.02
N PRO A 47 -22.59 2.83 1.99
CA PRO A 47 -22.80 1.62 1.22
C PRO A 47 -22.48 1.92 -0.24
N LYS A 48 -21.79 0.98 -0.91
CA LYS A 48 -21.50 1.15 -2.33
C LYS A 48 -22.85 1.27 -3.04
N LEU A 49 -23.05 2.32 -3.82
CA LEU A 49 -24.28 2.51 -4.61
C LEU A 49 -24.57 1.33 -5.55
N SER A 50 -23.58 0.49 -5.85
CA SER A 50 -23.75 -0.76 -6.60
C SER A 50 -24.44 -1.88 -5.80
N GLU A 51 -24.41 -1.82 -4.47
CA GLU A 51 -25.05 -2.78 -3.56
C GLU A 51 -26.47 -2.29 -3.16
N THR A 52 -26.69 -0.98 -3.02
CA THR A 52 -28.01 -0.43 -2.63
C THR A 52 -29.10 -0.50 -3.71
N ASN A 53 -28.73 -0.60 -5.00
CA ASN A 53 -29.73 -0.82 -6.07
C ASN A 53 -30.26 -2.26 -6.12
N LYS A 54 -29.76 -3.15 -5.26
CA LYS A 54 -30.22 -4.54 -5.16
C LYS A 54 -31.18 -4.77 -3.99
N ASP A 55 -31.14 -3.92 -2.98
CA ASP A 55 -31.87 -4.12 -1.71
C ASP A 55 -33.12 -3.21 -1.58
N GLU A 56 -33.28 -2.18 -2.42
CA GLU A 56 -34.45 -1.27 -2.37
C GLU A 56 -35.73 -1.91 -2.96
N GLU A 57 -35.64 -3.04 -3.68
CA GLU A 57 -36.82 -3.82 -4.09
C GLU A 57 -37.32 -4.81 -3.00
N GLU A 58 -36.52 -5.09 -1.96
CA GLU A 58 -36.86 -6.11 -0.95
C GLU A 58 -37.20 -5.57 0.45
N LYS A 59 -37.13 -4.24 0.70
CA LYS A 59 -37.37 -3.66 2.04
C LYS A 59 -38.73 -3.02 2.25
N MET A 60 -39.79 -3.70 1.81
CA MET A 60 -41.18 -3.39 2.19
C MET A 60 -41.81 -4.48 3.07
N ASP A 61 -41.02 -5.36 3.69
CA ASP A 61 -41.54 -6.27 4.71
C ASP A 61 -40.53 -6.47 5.85
N ASP A 62 -41.09 -6.53 7.05
CA ASP A 62 -40.52 -7.02 8.30
C ASP A 62 -39.81 -6.01 9.23
N ALA A 63 -40.65 -5.29 9.97
CA ALA A 63 -40.32 -4.81 11.30
C ALA A 63 -40.48 -5.97 12.30
N HIS A 64 -39.38 -6.48 12.90
CA HIS A 64 -39.38 -7.07 14.24
C HIS A 64 -37.96 -7.30 14.83
N ASP A 65 -37.75 -6.71 16.01
CA ASP A 65 -37.06 -7.23 17.21
C ASP A 65 -35.78 -8.08 17.12
N ASN A 66 -34.66 -7.56 17.65
CA ASN A 66 -34.16 -7.90 19.01
C ASN A 66 -32.68 -7.52 19.20
N ASP A 67 -32.44 -6.71 20.23
CA ASP A 67 -31.17 -6.63 20.94
C ASP A 67 -30.81 -8.00 21.55
N LYS A 68 -29.64 -8.56 21.21
CA LYS A 68 -28.90 -9.47 22.10
C LYS A 68 -27.40 -9.28 21.92
N GLU A 69 -26.80 -8.65 22.92
CA GLU A 69 -25.40 -8.85 23.25
C GLU A 69 -25.12 -10.34 23.48
N ALA A 70 -24.05 -10.84 22.87
CA ALA A 70 -23.46 -12.12 23.23
C ALA A 70 -21.94 -11.94 23.30
N ASP A 71 -21.49 -11.79 24.54
CA ASP A 71 -20.13 -11.87 25.04
C ASP A 71 -19.48 -13.17 24.55
N MET A 72 -18.58 -13.09 23.56
CA MET A 72 -17.81 -14.23 23.05
C MET A 72 -16.42 -14.20 23.68
N GLN A 73 -16.18 -15.14 24.60
CA GLN A 73 -14.89 -15.44 25.20
C GLN A 73 -13.76 -15.46 24.15
N VAL A 74 -12.75 -14.62 24.35
CA VAL A 74 -11.51 -14.63 23.57
C VAL A 74 -10.58 -15.70 24.16
N GLU A 75 -10.71 -16.94 23.68
CA GLU A 75 -9.59 -17.89 23.78
C GLU A 75 -8.47 -17.42 22.85
N ALA A 76 -7.25 -17.34 23.38
CA ALA A 76 -6.08 -16.84 22.66
C ALA A 76 -5.89 -17.61 21.34
N PRO A 77 -5.70 -16.93 20.19
CA PRO A 77 -5.50 -17.63 18.92
C PRO A 77 -4.18 -18.41 18.98
N ALA A 78 -4.28 -19.73 18.82
CA ALA A 78 -3.13 -20.56 18.50
C ALA A 78 -2.36 -19.90 17.34
N LYS A 79 -1.02 -19.92 17.39
CA LYS A 79 -0.15 -19.30 16.38
C LYS A 79 -0.40 -19.95 15.01
N ILE A 80 -1.36 -19.42 14.26
CA ILE A 80 -1.60 -19.78 12.87
C ILE A 80 -0.40 -19.18 12.11
N SER A 81 0.53 -20.03 11.70
CA SER A 81 1.62 -19.60 10.83
C SER A 81 1.03 -19.17 9.49
N THR A 82 0.89 -17.87 9.29
CA THR A 82 0.38 -17.27 8.05
C THR A 82 1.39 -17.28 6.91
N SER A 83 2.57 -17.89 7.12
CA SER A 83 3.53 -18.13 6.04
C SER A 83 3.07 -19.31 5.18
N HIS A 84 1.97 -19.14 4.46
CA HIS A 84 1.63 -20.03 3.36
C HIS A 84 2.80 -19.98 2.36
N PRO A 85 3.34 -21.12 1.88
CA PRO A 85 4.41 -21.09 0.90
C PRO A 85 3.93 -20.29 -0.32
N HIS A 86 4.59 -19.17 -0.61
CA HIS A 86 4.33 -18.41 -1.83
C HIS A 86 4.80 -19.23 -3.02
N ASP A 87 3.96 -20.15 -3.50
CA ASP A 87 4.17 -20.91 -4.74
C ASP A 87 3.91 -20.04 -5.97
N SER A 88 4.43 -18.81 -5.93
CA SER A 88 4.47 -17.93 -7.08
C SER A 88 5.28 -18.61 -8.19
N SER A 89 4.83 -18.44 -9.44
CA SER A 89 5.56 -18.94 -10.61
C SER A 89 7.03 -18.49 -10.61
N LYS A 90 7.28 -17.28 -10.08
CA LYS A 90 8.62 -16.69 -9.93
C LYS A 90 9.48 -17.43 -8.91
N ASP A 91 8.93 -17.89 -7.78
CA ASP A 91 9.69 -18.66 -6.78
C ASP A 91 9.94 -20.09 -7.22
N ARG A 92 9.02 -20.69 -7.99
CA ARG A 92 9.26 -21.97 -8.67
C ARG A 92 10.37 -21.83 -9.72
N TRP A 93 10.34 -20.78 -10.53
CA TRP A 93 11.39 -20.49 -11.53
C TRP A 93 12.76 -20.25 -10.86
N ARG A 94 12.81 -19.44 -9.80
CA ARG A 94 14.05 -19.20 -9.04
C ARG A 94 14.61 -20.48 -8.44
N ARG A 95 13.79 -21.32 -7.80
CA ARG A 95 14.23 -22.63 -7.27
C ARG A 95 14.79 -23.54 -8.37
N LYS A 96 14.13 -23.59 -9.53
CA LYS A 96 14.58 -24.37 -10.70
C LYS A 96 15.91 -23.86 -11.25
N MET A 97 16.06 -22.54 -11.40
CA MET A 97 17.29 -21.93 -11.91
C MET A 97 18.47 -22.07 -10.93
N ARG A 98 18.23 -21.94 -9.62
CA ARG A 98 19.26 -22.14 -8.58
C ARG A 98 19.81 -23.57 -8.60
N LYS A 99 18.95 -24.57 -8.82
CA LYS A 99 19.38 -25.96 -9.02
C LYS A 99 20.12 -26.19 -10.34
N LYS A 100 19.81 -25.43 -11.41
CA LYS A 100 20.50 -25.55 -12.71
C LYS A 100 21.91 -24.94 -12.67
N GLY A 101 22.10 -23.81 -11.99
CA GLY A 101 23.41 -23.16 -11.83
C GLY A 101 24.38 -23.89 -10.90
N ALA A 102 23.89 -24.65 -9.92
CA ALA A 102 24.74 -25.44 -9.03
C ALA A 102 25.26 -26.75 -9.65
N ARG A 103 24.56 -27.28 -10.67
CA ARG A 103 24.94 -28.54 -11.35
C ARG A 103 25.93 -28.33 -12.49
N HIS A 104 25.93 -27.15 -13.09
CA HIS A 104 26.98 -26.73 -14.02
C HIS A 104 27.89 -25.77 -13.26
N GLY A 105 28.87 -26.32 -12.57
CA GLY A 105 29.99 -25.56 -12.01
C GLY A 105 30.71 -24.83 -13.13
N SER A 106 30.21 -23.63 -13.49
CA SER A 106 30.93 -22.70 -14.34
C SER A 106 32.06 -22.12 -13.51
N GLY A 107 33.15 -22.89 -13.43
CA GLY A 107 34.40 -22.46 -12.88
C GLY A 107 34.89 -21.23 -13.64
N LYS A 108 34.67 -20.05 -13.07
CA LYS A 108 35.62 -18.96 -13.24
C LYS A 108 36.61 -19.06 -12.09
N LYS A 109 37.77 -19.66 -12.38
CA LYS A 109 38.98 -19.41 -11.59
C LYS A 109 39.11 -17.90 -11.45
N ARG A 110 38.86 -17.37 -10.24
CA ARG A 110 39.25 -16.01 -9.88
C ARG A 110 40.75 -15.96 -10.09
N ARG A 111 41.21 -15.29 -11.15
CA ARG A 111 42.61 -14.88 -11.23
C ARG A 111 42.76 -13.88 -10.09
N GLN A 112 43.43 -14.31 -9.02
CA GLN A 112 43.95 -13.42 -7.99
C GLN A 112 44.85 -12.43 -8.74
N ALA A 113 44.44 -11.17 -8.84
CA ALA A 113 45.36 -10.11 -9.22
C ALA A 113 46.29 -9.92 -8.02
N ALA A 114 47.54 -10.34 -8.17
CA ALA A 114 48.61 -10.00 -7.26
C ALA A 114 49.08 -8.58 -7.61
N TRP A 115 49.05 -7.72 -6.58
CA TRP A 115 49.79 -6.47 -6.37
C TRP A 115 49.77 -5.43 -7.50
#